data_AF-A0A9D1R2H8-F1
#
_entry.id   AF-A0A9D1R2H8-F1
#
_cell.length_a   1.000
_cell.length_b   1.000
_cell.length_c   1.000
_cell.angle_alpha   90.00
_cell.angle_beta   90.00
_cell.angle_gamma   90.00
#
_symmetry.space_group_name_H-M   'P 1'
#
loop_
_entity.id
_entity.type
_entity.pdbx_description
1 polymer ?
#
loop_
_entity_poly.entity_id
_entity_poly.type
_entity_poly.pdbx_seq_one_letter_code
_entity_poly.pdbx_strand_id
1 'polypeptide(L)'
;MRALCNVLLITLLLSLTGCADLDIPNPFETKTSDGSEIYFDQFPDVPLPRDMSVDVSRSLISVAQDGTKTGLVTVEGRVDKPSLANAMISNMHRQGWNLRGAVIGTKTIHLYEKGERYAVIYYYDQTTTAAMEIWVMTRLADGVLPTIGGSTTGAGGLGSAGGSSTPSFYLTPDANASGSSAGGVHQQGLSQ
;
A
#
# COMPACT_ATOMS: atom_id res chain seq x y z
N MET A 1 -0.55 -68.84 8.07
CA MET A 1 -1.63 -68.32 7.20
C MET A 1 -2.32 -67.07 7.76
N ARG A 2 -2.75 -67.02 9.03
CA ARG A 2 -3.40 -65.82 9.62
C ARG A 2 -2.51 -64.56 9.65
N ALA A 3 -1.22 -64.70 9.97
CA ALA A 3 -0.28 -63.58 10.00
C ALA A 3 0.03 -63.01 8.59
N LEU A 4 0.16 -63.90 7.59
CA LEU A 4 0.36 -63.51 6.19
C LEU A 4 -0.86 -62.78 5.61
N CYS A 5 -2.07 -63.21 5.99
CA CYS A 5 -3.31 -62.55 5.57
C CYS A 5 -3.43 -61.13 6.16
N ASN A 6 -3.05 -60.94 7.43
CA ASN A 6 -3.07 -59.63 8.08
C ASN A 6 -2.04 -58.66 7.48
N VAL A 7 -0.84 -59.14 7.14
CA VAL A 7 0.18 -58.30 6.49
C VAL A 7 -0.29 -57.86 5.10
N LEU A 8 -0.89 -58.76 4.32
CA LEU A 8 -1.45 -58.44 3.01
C LEU A 8 -2.58 -57.39 3.10
N LEU A 9 -3.45 -57.51 4.12
CA LEU A 9 -4.56 -56.59 4.34
C LEU A 9 -4.08 -55.18 4.71
N ILE A 10 -3.06 -55.07 5.57
CA ILE A 10 -2.48 -53.79 5.99
C ILE A 10 -1.77 -53.11 4.81
N THR A 11 -1.07 -53.87 3.97
CA THR A 11 -0.36 -53.31 2.80
C THR A 11 -1.34 -52.75 1.75
N LEU A 12 -2.51 -53.38 1.59
CA LEU A 12 -3.57 -52.90 0.71
C LEU A 12 -4.28 -51.64 1.24
N LEU A 13 -4.41 -51.51 2.56
CA LEU A 13 -5.01 -50.34 3.22
C LEU A 13 -4.13 -49.08 3.15
N LEU A 14 -2.80 -49.24 3.11
CA LEU A 14 -1.85 -48.12 3.00
C LEU A 14 -1.80 -47.50 1.60
N SER A 15 -2.21 -48.23 0.56
CA SER A 15 -2.23 -47.73 -0.83
C SER A 15 -3.42 -46.83 -1.17
N LEU A 16 -4.39 -46.62 -0.26
CA LEU A 16 -5.58 -45.79 -0.52
C LEU A 16 -5.45 -44.32 -0.08
N THR A 17 -4.31 -43.89 0.46
CA THR A 17 -4.08 -42.45 0.72
C THR A 17 -3.63 -41.74 -0.56
N GLY A 18 -4.50 -41.70 -1.56
CA GLY A 18 -4.43 -40.73 -2.64
C GLY A 18 -5.23 -39.51 -2.24
N CYS A 19 -4.58 -38.38 -1.98
CA CYS A 19 -5.27 -37.08 -1.98
C CYS A 19 -5.73 -36.84 -3.42
N ALA A 20 -7.01 -37.06 -3.69
CA ALA A 20 -7.63 -36.56 -4.91
C ALA A 20 -7.81 -35.05 -4.75
N ASP A 21 -6.79 -34.26 -5.10
CA ASP A 21 -7.00 -32.87 -5.50
C ASP A 21 -7.61 -32.91 -6.91
N LEU A 22 -8.94 -33.06 -6.96
CA LEU A 22 -9.70 -32.89 -8.19
C LEU A 22 -9.93 -31.39 -8.40
N ASP A 23 -8.93 -30.72 -8.97
CA ASP A 23 -9.05 -29.36 -9.48
C ASP A 23 -9.87 -29.41 -10.77
N ILE A 24 -11.20 -29.56 -10.63
CA ILE A 24 -12.15 -29.41 -11.73
C ILE A 24 -12.39 -27.91 -11.85
N PRO A 25 -11.83 -27.21 -12.85
CA PRO A 25 -12.06 -25.79 -13.01
C PRO A 25 -13.54 -25.57 -13.28
N ASN A 26 -14.27 -25.03 -12.31
CA ASN A 26 -15.64 -24.58 -12.53
C ASN A 26 -15.58 -23.40 -13.51
N PRO A 27 -16.16 -23.50 -14.72
CA PRO A 27 -16.10 -22.44 -15.72
C PRO A 27 -16.84 -21.17 -15.31
N PHE A 28 -17.54 -21.19 -14.17
CA PHE A 28 -18.22 -20.03 -13.56
C PHE A 28 -17.57 -19.54 -12.26
N GLU A 29 -16.51 -20.19 -11.76
CA GLU A 29 -15.70 -19.62 -10.69
C GLU A 29 -14.78 -18.56 -11.29
N THR A 30 -15.20 -17.30 -11.21
CA THR A 30 -14.25 -16.20 -11.18
C THR A 30 -13.39 -16.39 -9.93
N LYS A 31 -12.21 -16.98 -10.10
CA LYS A 31 -11.17 -17.03 -9.07
C LYS A 31 -10.84 -15.59 -8.66
N THR A 32 -11.42 -15.13 -7.55
CA THR A 32 -10.99 -13.91 -6.89
C THR A 32 -9.57 -14.19 -6.41
N SER A 33 -8.59 -13.50 -6.98
CA SER A 33 -7.22 -13.65 -6.53
C SER A 33 -7.08 -13.09 -5.11
N ASP A 34 -6.19 -13.67 -4.31
CA ASP A 34 -5.84 -13.19 -2.98
C ASP A 34 -4.73 -12.11 -3.02
N GLY A 35 -4.14 -11.84 -4.18
CA GLY A 35 -3.05 -10.88 -4.36
C GLY A 35 -1.68 -11.37 -3.87
N SER A 36 -1.50 -12.69 -3.69
CA SER A 36 -0.27 -13.30 -3.19
C SER A 36 0.88 -13.32 -4.21
N GLU A 37 0.58 -13.51 -5.50
CA GLU A 37 1.57 -13.48 -6.57
C GLU A 37 1.94 -12.03 -6.92
N ILE A 38 3.22 -11.74 -7.14
CA ILE A 38 3.71 -10.37 -7.32
C ILE A 38 4.52 -10.15 -8.61
N TYR A 39 4.60 -8.90 -9.04
CA TYR A 39 5.50 -8.38 -10.06
C TYR A 39 6.05 -7.00 -9.63
N PHE A 40 6.98 -6.44 -10.41
CA PHE A 40 7.56 -5.11 -10.16
C PHE A 40 7.38 -4.23 -11.39
N ASP A 41 7.08 -2.95 -11.18
CA ASP A 41 6.92 -1.95 -12.24
C ASP A 41 7.74 -0.69 -11.95
N GLN A 42 7.10 0.45 -11.62
CA GLN A 42 7.80 1.73 -11.45
C GLN A 42 8.79 1.72 -10.30
N PHE A 43 8.43 1.08 -9.18
CA PHE A 43 9.27 0.99 -7.99
C PHE A 43 9.88 -0.41 -7.91
N PRO A 44 11.20 -0.58 -8.11
CA PRO A 44 11.82 -1.90 -8.23
C PRO A 44 11.83 -2.70 -6.93
N ASP A 45 11.52 -2.06 -5.80
CA ASP A 45 11.51 -2.64 -4.47
C ASP A 45 10.13 -2.72 -3.82
N VAL A 46 9.08 -2.28 -4.52
CA VAL A 46 7.69 -2.38 -4.06
C VAL A 46 6.97 -3.46 -4.89
N PRO A 47 6.55 -4.56 -4.28
CA PRO A 47 5.83 -5.62 -4.96
C PRO A 47 4.40 -5.17 -5.31
N LEU A 48 3.98 -5.41 -6.54
CA LEU A 48 2.59 -5.22 -7.00
C LEU A 48 1.93 -6.59 -7.17
N PRO A 49 0.69 -6.79 -6.68
CA PRO A 49 -0.04 -8.04 -6.91
C PRO A 49 -0.34 -8.26 -8.40
N ARG A 50 -0.12 -9.48 -8.92
CA ARG A 50 -0.25 -9.78 -10.35
C ARG A 50 -1.65 -9.63 -10.93
N ASP A 51 -2.67 -9.87 -10.11
CA ASP A 51 -4.05 -9.74 -10.51
C ASP A 51 -4.55 -8.29 -10.46
N MET A 52 -3.61 -7.34 -10.36
CA MET A 52 -3.85 -5.91 -10.46
C MET A 52 -3.02 -5.31 -11.60
N SER A 53 -3.58 -4.30 -12.25
CA SER A 53 -2.94 -3.52 -13.31
C SER A 53 -2.74 -2.07 -12.88
N VAL A 54 -1.64 -1.46 -13.33
CA VAL A 54 -1.34 -0.06 -13.07
C VAL A 54 -2.28 0.85 -13.85
N ASP A 55 -2.94 1.75 -13.14
CA ASP A 55 -3.64 2.88 -13.74
C ASP A 55 -2.65 4.03 -13.94
N VAL A 56 -2.15 4.17 -15.16
CA VAL A 56 -1.19 5.19 -15.55
C VAL A 56 -1.77 6.61 -15.39
N SER A 57 -3.08 6.79 -15.54
CA SER A 57 -3.74 8.10 -15.45
C SER A 57 -3.81 8.63 -14.01
N ARG A 58 -3.89 7.72 -13.04
CA ARG A 58 -3.87 8.01 -11.59
C ARG A 58 -2.49 7.82 -10.95
N SER A 59 -1.45 7.62 -11.75
CA SER A 59 -0.08 7.45 -11.27
C SER A 59 0.78 8.67 -11.59
N LEU A 60 1.71 8.98 -10.70
CA LEU A 60 2.64 10.10 -10.83
C LEU A 60 4.02 9.66 -10.34
N ILE A 61 4.99 9.53 -11.25
CA ILE A 61 6.36 9.17 -10.89
C ILE A 61 7.27 10.38 -11.06
N SER A 62 8.08 10.65 -10.03
CA SER A 62 9.21 11.56 -10.07
C SER A 62 10.50 10.75 -10.01
N VAL A 63 11.51 11.20 -10.76
CA VAL A 63 12.84 10.59 -10.78
C VAL A 63 13.83 11.66 -10.36
N ALA A 64 14.51 11.43 -9.24
CA ALA A 64 15.57 12.29 -8.77
C ALA A 64 16.84 12.15 -9.64
N GLN A 65 17.80 13.08 -9.49
CA GLN A 65 19.02 13.11 -10.29
C GLN A 65 19.89 11.86 -10.14
N ASP A 66 19.82 11.21 -8.98
CA ASP A 66 20.49 9.95 -8.66
C ASP A 66 19.78 8.71 -9.23
N GLY A 67 18.65 8.89 -9.93
CA GLY A 67 17.81 7.81 -10.46
C GLY A 67 16.79 7.27 -9.45
N THR A 68 16.73 7.80 -8.23
CA THR A 68 15.76 7.38 -7.22
C THR A 68 14.35 7.75 -7.66
N LYS A 69 13.45 6.76 -7.68
CA LYS A 69 12.04 6.97 -8.04
C LYS A 69 11.18 7.18 -6.80
N THR A 70 10.36 8.23 -6.83
CA THR A 70 9.36 8.58 -5.82
C THR A 70 8.04 8.93 -6.49
N GLY A 71 6.96 9.04 -5.71
CA GLY A 71 5.65 9.44 -6.21
C GLY A 71 4.56 8.41 -5.89
N LEU A 72 3.54 8.35 -6.74
CA LEU A 72 2.33 7.57 -6.57
C LEU A 72 2.19 6.56 -7.72
N VAL A 73 1.91 5.30 -7.38
CA VAL A 73 1.38 4.31 -8.31
C VAL A 73 0.00 3.88 -7.84
N THR A 74 -0.97 3.93 -8.73
CA THR A 74 -2.32 3.41 -8.50
C THR A 74 -2.45 2.10 -9.25
N VAL A 75 -2.89 1.04 -8.56
CA VAL A 75 -3.20 -0.26 -9.16
C VAL A 75 -4.63 -0.66 -8.86
N GLU A 76 -5.26 -1.38 -9.78
CA GLU A 76 -6.62 -1.89 -9.62
C GLU A 76 -6.77 -3.33 -10.12
N GLY A 77 -7.65 -4.09 -9.50
CA GLY A 77 -7.85 -5.49 -9.85
C GLY A 77 -9.05 -6.14 -9.18
N ARG A 78 -9.37 -7.37 -9.60
CA ARG A 78 -10.48 -8.17 -9.07
C ARG A 78 -10.04 -8.96 -7.83
N VAL A 79 -9.65 -8.23 -6.80
CA VAL A 79 -9.21 -8.73 -5.49
C VAL A 79 -10.07 -8.05 -4.42
N ASP A 80 -10.39 -8.74 -3.33
CA ASP A 80 -11.08 -8.11 -2.21
C ASP A 80 -10.11 -7.29 -1.34
N LYS A 81 -10.55 -6.11 -0.88
CA LYS A 81 -9.70 -5.19 -0.11
C LYS A 81 -9.04 -5.82 1.13
N PRO A 82 -9.75 -6.60 1.99
CA PRO A 82 -9.12 -7.25 3.14
C PRO A 82 -8.01 -8.25 2.76
N SER A 83 -8.23 -9.12 1.77
CA SER A 83 -7.21 -10.06 1.30
C SER A 83 -6.02 -9.31 0.70
N LEU A 84 -6.28 -8.29 -0.12
CA LEU A 84 -5.24 -7.44 -0.70
C LEU A 84 -4.36 -6.79 0.37
N ALA A 85 -4.97 -6.21 1.40
CA ALA A 85 -4.25 -5.57 2.49
C ALA A 85 -3.37 -6.58 3.27
N ASN A 86 -3.91 -7.77 3.57
CA ASN A 86 -3.19 -8.83 4.27
C ASN A 86 -2.05 -9.42 3.44
N ALA A 87 -2.29 -9.65 2.14
CA ALA A 87 -1.28 -10.12 1.20
C ALA A 87 -0.11 -9.12 1.12
N MET A 88 -0.42 -7.82 1.06
CA MET A 88 0.61 -6.78 1.00
C MET A 88 1.48 -6.70 2.25
N ILE A 89 0.97 -6.99 3.45
CA ILE A 89 1.81 -7.10 4.66
C ILE A 89 2.92 -8.13 4.44
N SER A 90 2.55 -9.31 3.94
CA SER A 90 3.49 -10.39 3.68
C SER A 90 4.43 -10.07 2.51
N ASN A 91 3.90 -9.52 1.42
CA ASN A 91 4.66 -9.19 0.21
C ASN A 91 5.72 -8.12 0.50
N MET A 92 5.32 -7.04 1.19
CA MET A 92 6.23 -5.96 1.60
C MET A 92 7.31 -6.47 2.55
N HIS A 93 6.94 -7.29 3.54
CA HIS A 93 7.90 -7.86 4.49
C HIS A 93 8.98 -8.70 3.81
N ARG A 94 8.62 -9.54 2.82
CA ARG A 94 9.59 -10.32 2.03
C ARG A 94 10.57 -9.45 1.24
N GLN A 95 10.16 -8.22 0.89
CA GLN A 95 11.01 -7.24 0.21
C GLN A 95 11.80 -6.36 1.17
N GLY A 96 11.79 -6.67 2.47
CA GLY A 96 12.56 -5.95 3.51
C GLY A 96 11.93 -4.63 3.96
N TRP A 97 10.65 -4.41 3.67
CA TRP A 97 9.90 -3.29 4.23
C TRP A 97 9.37 -3.64 5.62
N ASN A 98 9.41 -2.66 6.53
CA ASN A 98 8.93 -2.81 7.89
C ASN A 98 7.61 -2.05 8.05
N LEU A 99 6.56 -2.72 8.48
CA LEU A 99 5.29 -2.06 8.81
C LEU A 99 5.48 -1.21 10.07
N ARG A 100 5.27 0.11 9.95
CA ARG A 100 5.42 1.09 11.03
C ARG A 100 4.09 1.60 11.58
N GLY A 101 3.03 1.53 10.78
CA GLY A 101 1.70 1.93 11.20
C GLY A 101 0.64 1.34 10.30
N ALA A 102 -0.56 1.13 10.84
CA ALA A 102 -1.70 0.67 10.09
C ALA A 102 -2.99 1.30 10.65
N VAL A 103 -3.88 1.72 9.75
CA VAL A 103 -5.27 2.06 10.06
C VAL A 103 -6.12 1.05 9.33
N ILE A 104 -6.99 0.35 10.04
CA ILE A 104 -7.84 -0.71 9.47
C ILE A 104 -9.30 -0.29 9.66
N GLY A 105 -10.08 -0.31 8.59
CA GLY A 105 -11.48 0.07 8.60
C GLY A 105 -12.01 0.36 7.20
N THR A 106 -13.03 1.21 7.09
CA THR A 106 -13.58 1.64 5.78
C THR A 106 -12.48 2.19 4.88
N LYS A 107 -11.58 2.98 5.49
CA LYS A 107 -10.32 3.46 4.90
C LYS A 107 -9.18 2.67 5.53
N THR A 108 -8.53 1.82 4.74
CA THR A 108 -7.39 1.02 5.22
C THR A 108 -6.10 1.64 4.70
N ILE A 109 -5.14 1.90 5.58
CA ILE A 109 -3.84 2.49 5.25
C ILE A 109 -2.74 1.68 5.94
N HIS A 110 -1.66 1.36 5.23
CA HIS A 110 -0.43 0.80 5.79
C HIS A 110 0.74 1.76 5.53
N LEU A 111 1.54 2.01 6.56
CA LEU A 111 2.78 2.79 6.49
C LEU A 111 3.97 1.84 6.67
N TYR A 112 4.87 1.85 5.70
CA TYR A 112 6.08 1.04 5.69
C TYR A 112 7.34 1.90 5.63
N GLU A 113 8.43 1.35 6.14
CA GLU A 113 9.76 1.94 6.11
C GLU A 113 10.82 0.94 5.64
N LYS A 114 11.75 1.40 4.81
CA LYS A 114 12.93 0.66 4.37
C LYS A 114 14.11 1.62 4.21
N GLY A 115 14.97 1.69 5.22
CA GLY A 115 16.07 2.66 5.27
C GLY A 115 15.53 4.10 5.21
N GLU A 116 16.04 4.90 4.28
CA GLU A 116 15.61 6.29 4.04
C GLU A 116 14.36 6.41 3.16
N ARG A 117 13.55 5.34 3.03
CA ARG A 117 12.33 5.34 2.21
C ARG A 117 11.10 4.99 3.05
N TYR A 118 10.02 5.70 2.76
CA TYR A 118 8.69 5.39 3.25
C TYR A 118 7.80 4.97 2.08
N ALA A 119 6.94 3.99 2.35
CA ALA A 119 5.85 3.63 1.46
C ALA A 119 4.53 3.69 2.24
N VAL A 120 3.60 4.53 1.78
CA VAL A 120 2.22 4.55 2.27
C VAL A 120 1.38 3.79 1.27
N ILE A 121 0.48 2.94 1.76
CA ILE A 121 -0.43 2.18 0.92
C ILE A 121 -1.84 2.39 1.40
N TYR A 122 -2.72 2.90 0.55
CA TYR A 122 -4.15 3.11 0.84
C TYR A 122 -4.97 2.18 -0.03
N TYR A 123 -5.93 1.50 0.60
CA TYR A 123 -6.80 0.54 -0.07
C TYR A 123 -8.23 1.05 -0.07
N TYR A 124 -8.89 0.96 -1.21
CA TYR A 124 -10.28 1.35 -1.36
C TYR A 124 -11.03 0.44 -2.34
N ASP A 125 -12.31 0.25 -2.07
CA ASP A 125 -13.20 -0.50 -2.93
C ASP A 125 -13.70 0.40 -4.07
N GLN A 126 -13.81 -0.17 -5.27
CA GLN A 126 -14.55 0.38 -6.39
C GLN A 126 -15.85 -0.40 -6.57
N THR A 127 -16.67 -0.03 -7.57
CA THR A 127 -17.97 -0.67 -7.80
C THR A 127 -17.87 -2.19 -8.06
N THR A 128 -16.78 -2.65 -8.67
CA THR A 128 -16.59 -4.06 -9.07
C THR A 128 -15.20 -4.64 -8.80
N THR A 129 -14.28 -3.80 -8.32
CA THR A 129 -12.85 -4.10 -8.12
C THR A 129 -12.37 -3.46 -6.83
N ALA A 130 -11.15 -3.78 -6.38
CA ALA A 130 -10.43 -2.98 -5.41
C ALA A 130 -9.31 -2.20 -6.11
N ALA A 131 -8.97 -1.05 -5.55
CA ALA A 131 -7.79 -0.30 -5.93
C ALA A 131 -6.90 -0.04 -4.71
N MET A 132 -5.63 0.15 -5.02
CA MET A 132 -4.60 0.45 -4.06
C MET A 132 -3.71 1.57 -4.60
N GLU A 133 -3.53 2.60 -3.80
CA GLU A 133 -2.61 3.70 -4.05
C GLU A 133 -1.36 3.50 -3.21
N ILE A 134 -0.20 3.54 -3.87
CA ILE A 134 1.10 3.36 -3.24
C ILE A 134 1.92 4.63 -3.42
N TRP A 135 2.13 5.35 -2.32
CA TRP A 135 3.01 6.52 -2.29
C TRP A 135 4.38 6.11 -1.78
N VAL A 136 5.40 6.29 -2.60
CA VAL A 136 6.79 6.06 -2.23
C VAL A 136 7.51 7.39 -2.14
N MET A 137 8.14 7.64 -1.00
CA MET A 137 8.83 8.90 -0.73
C MET A 137 10.15 8.64 -0.01
N THR A 138 11.11 9.53 -0.19
CA THR A 138 12.34 9.53 0.60
C THR A 138 12.11 10.29 1.91
N ARG A 139 12.76 9.83 2.97
CA ARG A 139 12.78 10.52 4.25
C ARG A 139 13.41 11.91 4.05
N LEU A 140 12.72 12.94 4.56
CA LEU A 140 13.31 14.26 4.68
C LEU A 140 14.20 14.32 5.91
N ALA A 141 15.27 15.11 5.84
CA ALA A 141 16.04 15.43 7.03
C ALA A 141 15.15 16.15 8.05
N ASP A 142 15.40 15.90 9.33
CA ASP A 142 14.61 16.45 10.42
C ASP A 142 14.60 18.00 10.34
N GLY A 143 13.40 18.60 10.38
CA GLY A 143 13.22 20.05 10.31
C GLY A 143 13.22 20.66 8.89
N VAL A 144 13.38 19.85 7.84
CA VAL A 144 13.27 20.34 6.45
C VAL A 144 11.82 20.31 5.98
N LEU A 145 11.32 21.44 5.46
CA LEU A 145 10.03 21.52 4.79
C LEU A 145 10.22 21.45 3.27
N PRO A 146 9.42 20.65 2.55
CA PRO A 146 9.45 20.67 1.09
C PRO A 146 8.94 22.02 0.60
N THR A 147 9.72 22.71 -0.23
CA THR A 147 9.28 23.95 -0.88
C THR A 147 8.30 23.60 -2.01
N ILE A 148 7.01 23.84 -1.80
CA ILE A 148 5.99 23.71 -2.85
C ILE A 148 6.10 24.95 -3.75
N GLY A 149 6.57 24.79 -4.99
CA GLY A 149 6.50 25.85 -6.02
C GLY A 149 7.81 26.51 -6.50
N GLY A 150 8.98 25.97 -6.19
CA GLY A 150 10.27 26.50 -6.69
C GLY A 150 10.84 25.66 -7.82
N SER A 151 10.93 26.22 -9.02
CA SER A 151 11.73 25.69 -10.13
C SER A 151 13.13 25.28 -9.66
N THR A 152 13.54 24.07 -10.02
CA THR A 152 14.89 23.52 -9.84
C THR A 152 15.97 24.54 -10.17
N THR A 153 16.57 25.15 -9.17
CA THR A 153 17.90 25.75 -9.27
C THR A 153 18.57 25.68 -7.91
N GLY A 154 19.75 25.06 -7.86
CA GLY A 154 20.75 25.40 -6.86
C GLY A 154 20.96 24.38 -5.75
N ALA A 155 21.99 23.55 -5.96
CA ALA A 155 22.86 23.14 -4.88
C ALA A 155 23.45 24.39 -4.18
N GLY A 156 23.51 24.36 -2.84
CA GLY A 156 24.36 25.21 -2.01
C GLY A 156 23.85 26.63 -1.72
N GLY A 157 23.69 26.98 -0.44
CA GLY A 157 23.51 28.37 -0.05
C GLY A 157 22.99 28.59 1.38
N LEU A 158 23.93 28.92 2.27
CA LEU A 158 23.80 29.41 3.64
C LEU A 158 22.63 30.38 3.91
N GLY A 159 22.12 30.36 5.15
CA GLY A 159 21.37 31.50 5.69
C GLY A 159 20.70 31.24 7.04
N SER A 160 21.36 31.65 8.11
CA SER A 160 20.84 31.68 9.48
C SER A 160 19.51 32.43 9.60
N ALA A 161 18.53 31.88 10.31
CA ALA A 161 17.55 32.64 11.07
C ALA A 161 16.92 31.73 12.14
N GLY A 162 17.23 32.02 13.40
CA GLY A 162 16.53 31.45 14.55
C GLY A 162 15.05 31.81 14.53
N GLY A 163 14.22 30.86 14.92
CA GLY A 163 12.78 31.03 15.03
C GLY A 163 12.12 29.71 15.35
N SER A 164 11.90 29.47 16.64
CA SER A 164 11.04 28.41 17.18
C SER A 164 9.77 28.27 16.33
N SER A 165 9.63 27.18 15.62
CA SER A 165 8.40 26.83 14.89
C SER A 165 8.01 25.42 15.29
N THR A 166 7.29 25.30 16.41
CA THR A 166 6.40 24.17 16.64
C THR A 166 5.20 24.34 15.70
N PRO A 167 4.98 23.46 14.71
CA PRO A 167 3.79 23.56 13.89
C PRO A 167 2.65 22.83 14.62
N SER A 168 1.82 23.59 15.33
CA SER A 168 0.54 23.09 15.84
C SER A 168 -0.49 23.11 14.71
N PHE A 169 -0.64 22.00 13.99
CA PHE A 169 -1.70 21.84 12.99
C PHE A 169 -2.84 21.00 13.60
N TYR A 170 -3.92 21.66 14.04
CA TYR A 170 -5.20 21.00 14.31
C TYR A 170 -6.23 21.57 13.35
N LEU A 171 -6.65 20.75 12.37
CA LEU A 171 -7.83 20.99 11.56
C LEU A 171 -8.98 20.22 12.20
N THR A 172 -9.83 20.90 12.96
CA THR A 172 -11.16 20.37 13.31
C THR A 172 -12.13 20.76 12.19
N PRO A 173 -12.83 19.80 11.56
CA PRO A 173 -13.88 20.11 10.59
C PRO A 173 -15.05 20.82 11.29
N ASP A 174 -15.49 21.94 10.72
CA ASP A 174 -16.62 22.70 11.25
C ASP A 174 -17.93 21.92 10.99
N ALA A 175 -18.65 21.56 12.05
CA ALA A 175 -19.79 20.65 11.98
C ALA A 175 -21.10 21.33 11.52
N ASN A 176 -21.03 22.54 10.96
CA ASN A 176 -22.24 23.31 10.68
C ASN A 176 -22.13 24.17 9.41
N ALA A 177 -22.16 23.52 8.24
CA ALA A 177 -22.30 24.21 6.96
C ALA A 177 -23.51 23.67 6.17
N SER A 178 -24.71 23.93 6.68
CA SER A 178 -25.91 23.96 5.85
C SER A 178 -25.98 25.33 5.14
N GLY A 179 -25.87 25.34 3.81
CA GLY A 179 -26.24 26.52 3.00
C GLY A 179 -25.09 27.14 2.21
N SER A 180 -25.04 26.77 0.94
CA SER A 180 -24.69 27.62 -0.22
C SER A 180 -24.09 29.01 0.05
N SER A 181 -22.81 29.17 -0.29
CA SER A 181 -22.21 30.26 -1.10
C SER A 181 -20.76 30.49 -0.66
N ALA A 182 -19.90 30.83 -1.63
CA ALA A 182 -18.47 31.01 -1.48
C ALA A 182 -18.07 31.78 -0.21
N GLY A 183 -17.23 31.19 0.63
CA GLY A 183 -16.81 31.77 1.91
C GLY A 183 -15.32 31.60 2.12
N GLY A 184 -14.58 32.72 2.01
CA GLY A 184 -13.16 32.78 2.34
C GLY A 184 -12.90 32.45 3.80
N VAL A 185 -11.70 31.94 4.06
CA VAL A 185 -11.18 31.71 5.42
C VAL A 185 -10.85 33.05 6.08
N HIS A 186 -11.54 33.38 7.17
CA HIS A 186 -11.19 34.51 8.02
C HIS A 186 -10.35 34.01 9.20
N GLN A 187 -9.15 34.56 9.35
CA GLN A 187 -8.24 34.27 10.45
C GLN A 187 -8.77 34.94 11.72
N GLN A 188 -9.34 34.17 12.65
CA GLN A 188 -9.64 34.67 13.99
C GLN A 188 -8.34 34.67 14.81
N GLY A 189 -7.72 35.85 14.94
CA GLY A 189 -6.66 36.09 15.90
C GLY A 189 -7.25 36.15 17.32
N LEU A 190 -6.84 35.22 18.17
CA LEU A 190 -7.06 35.31 19.62
C LEU A 190 -5.97 36.21 20.20
N SER A 191 -6.37 37.42 20.59
CA SER A 191 -5.58 38.32 21.43
C SER A 191 -5.49 37.76 22.85
N GLN A 192 -4.27 37.58 23.36
CA GLN A 192 -3.88 37.92 24.74
C GLN A 192 -2.45 38.45 24.74
#